data_AF-A0AAD4JNH5-F1
#
_entry.id   AF-A0AAD4JNH5-F1
#
_cell.length_a   1.000
_cell.length_b   1.000
_cell.length_c   1.000
_cell.angle_alpha   90.00
_cell.angle_beta   90.00
_cell.angle_gamma   90.00
#
_symmetry.space_group_name_H-M   'P 1'
#
loop_
_entity.id
_entity.type
_entity.pdbx_description
1 polymer ?
#
loop_
_entity_poly.entity_id
_entity_poly.type
_entity_poly.pdbx_seq_one_letter_code
_entity_poly.pdbx_strand_id
1 'polypeptide(L)'
;MSVSAIFGTRLVLPPPTTAASPPPRLAIGGGGGGLVIECSSRPQKKATKHHMKTRPRKSRPSDINRRPTVYPPLPPLPPDWTPV
;
A
#
# COMPACT_ATOMS: atom_id res chain seq x y z
N MET A 1 5.23 -8.55 8.03
CA MET A 1 5.23 -7.94 9.37
C MET A 1 4.68 -6.53 9.26
N SER A 2 3.49 -6.22 9.78
CA SER A 2 3.09 -4.85 10.22
C SER A 2 1.58 -4.72 10.52
N VAL A 3 1.30 -4.33 11.78
CA VAL A 3 0.27 -3.39 12.29
C VAL A 3 -1.21 -3.62 11.93
N SER A 4 -1.94 -4.37 12.77
CA SER A 4 -3.42 -4.22 12.89
C SER A 4 -4.07 -4.75 14.18
N ALA A 5 -3.32 -5.22 15.19
CA ALA A 5 -3.92 -5.87 16.37
C ALA A 5 -4.48 -4.93 17.47
N ILE A 6 -4.52 -3.61 17.26
CA ILE A 6 -4.71 -2.65 18.38
C ILE A 6 -6.17 -2.23 18.61
N PHE A 7 -7.09 -2.40 17.65
CA PHE A 7 -8.45 -1.90 17.84
C PHE A 7 -9.53 -2.99 17.74
N GLY A 8 -9.98 -3.45 18.91
CA GLY A 8 -11.42 -3.55 19.14
C GLY A 8 -12.06 -4.93 19.33
N THR A 9 -11.41 -5.90 19.98
CA THR A 9 -12.13 -7.14 20.36
C THR A 9 -13.03 -6.92 21.59
N ARG A 10 -14.28 -6.50 21.33
CA ARG A 10 -15.40 -6.65 22.27
C ARG A 10 -15.70 -8.15 22.41
N LEU A 11 -15.34 -8.76 23.53
CA LEU A 11 -15.72 -10.14 23.86
C LEU A 11 -17.19 -10.20 24.25
N VAL A 12 -18.00 -10.95 23.49
CA VAL A 12 -19.37 -11.35 23.85
C VAL A 12 -19.28 -12.73 24.50
N LEU A 13 -19.78 -12.85 25.73
CA LEU A 13 -19.87 -14.11 26.50
C LEU A 13 -21.13 -14.90 26.10
N PRO A 14 -21.03 -16.19 25.73
CA PRO A 14 -22.20 -17.06 25.62
C PRO A 14 -22.55 -17.79 26.94
N PRO A 15 -23.85 -18.02 27.25
CA PRO A 15 -24.30 -18.71 28.46
C PRO A 15 -24.17 -20.26 28.38
N PRO A 16 -24.22 -20.98 29.53
CA PRO A 16 -23.83 -22.38 29.63
C PRO A 16 -25.00 -23.38 29.54
N THR A 17 -24.66 -24.68 29.38
CA THR A 17 -25.46 -25.95 29.32
C THR A 17 -25.78 -26.43 27.89
N THR A 18 -25.52 -27.67 27.43
CA THR A 18 -25.18 -28.99 28.03
C THR A 18 -24.50 -29.91 26.99
N ALA A 19 -23.59 -30.78 27.46
CA ALA A 19 -23.15 -32.09 26.90
C ALA A 19 -22.37 -32.17 25.56
N ALA A 20 -21.03 -32.19 25.67
CA ALA A 20 -20.12 -33.18 25.07
C ALA A 20 -18.70 -32.86 25.55
N SER A 21 -18.02 -33.76 26.27
CA SER A 21 -16.67 -33.53 26.79
C SER A 21 -15.62 -33.62 25.67
N PRO A 22 -14.87 -32.55 25.34
CA PRO A 22 -13.69 -32.64 24.48
C PRO A 22 -12.45 -33.13 25.25
N PRO A 23 -11.44 -33.70 24.56
CA PRO A 23 -10.21 -34.22 25.18
C PRO A 23 -9.43 -33.16 25.97
N PRO A 24 -8.63 -33.58 26.98
CA PRO A 24 -8.00 -32.69 27.93
C PRO A 24 -7.01 -31.71 27.28
N ARG A 25 -6.93 -30.54 27.91
CA ARG A 25 -6.26 -29.33 27.44
C ARG A 25 -4.76 -29.50 27.24
N LEU A 26 -4.28 -28.72 26.27
CA LEU A 26 -2.89 -28.36 26.00
C LEU A 26 -2.11 -28.09 27.30
N ALA A 27 -1.11 -28.94 27.57
CA ALA A 27 -0.02 -28.59 28.46
C ALA A 27 0.87 -27.55 27.76
N ILE A 28 1.10 -26.43 28.44
CA ILE A 28 2.04 -25.39 28.00
C ILE A 28 3.45 -25.97 28.06
N GLY A 29 3.98 -26.28 26.89
CA GLY A 29 5.39 -26.51 26.62
C GLY A 29 5.73 -25.82 25.30
N GLY A 30 5.93 -24.51 25.34
CA GLY A 30 6.37 -23.70 24.19
C GLY A 30 5.25 -22.96 23.48
N GLY A 31 4.95 -21.74 23.94
CA GLY A 31 4.51 -20.61 23.11
C GLY A 31 3.46 -20.86 22.02
N GLY A 32 2.46 -21.70 22.26
CA GLY A 32 1.37 -21.99 21.34
C GLY A 32 0.33 -20.87 21.33
N GLY A 33 0.73 -19.65 20.94
CA GLY A 33 -0.23 -18.68 20.44
C GLY A 33 -0.83 -19.30 19.18
N GLY A 34 -2.14 -19.58 19.20
CA GLY A 34 -2.86 -20.03 18.01
C GLY A 34 -2.69 -18.99 16.91
N LEU A 35 -1.63 -19.14 16.11
CA LEU A 35 -1.45 -18.44 14.87
C LEU A 35 -2.59 -18.91 14.00
N VAL A 36 -3.65 -18.11 13.94
CA VAL A 36 -4.62 -18.22 12.85
C VAL A 36 -3.81 -17.97 11.59
N ILE A 37 -3.39 -19.05 10.94
CA ILE A 37 -2.76 -18.99 9.63
C ILE A 37 -3.89 -18.60 8.68
N GLU A 38 -4.07 -17.29 8.44
CA GLU A 38 -4.86 -16.80 7.32
C GLU A 38 -4.19 -17.34 6.07
N CYS A 39 -4.71 -18.43 5.52
CA CYS A 39 -4.31 -18.94 4.21
C CYS A 39 -4.49 -17.80 3.20
N SER A 40 -3.41 -17.07 2.90
CA SER A 40 -3.51 -15.83 2.14
C SER A 40 -3.83 -16.14 0.67
N SER A 41 -5.10 -16.09 0.30
CA SER A 41 -5.55 -16.26 -1.09
C SER A 41 -5.34 -14.98 -1.92
N ARG A 42 -4.15 -14.37 -1.85
CA ARG A 42 -3.81 -13.13 -2.60
C ARG A 42 -2.72 -13.41 -3.62
N PRO A 43 -3.06 -13.61 -4.91
CA PRO A 43 -2.06 -13.84 -5.95
C PRO A 43 -1.08 -12.67 -6.12
N GLN A 44 0.22 -12.97 -6.17
CA GLN A 44 1.24 -11.95 -6.40
C GLN A 44 1.20 -11.43 -7.85
N LYS A 45 1.39 -10.12 -8.03
CA LYS A 45 1.65 -9.54 -9.35
C LYS A 45 3.12 -9.77 -9.70
N LYS A 46 3.39 -10.60 -10.70
CA LYS A 46 4.73 -10.87 -11.24
C LYS A 46 4.80 -10.46 -12.71
N ALA A 47 6.01 -10.45 -13.29
CA ALA A 47 6.27 -10.12 -14.69
C ALA A 47 5.59 -8.80 -15.14
N THR A 48 5.00 -8.76 -16.33
CA THR A 48 4.37 -7.56 -16.91
C THR A 48 3.26 -6.99 -16.03
N LYS A 49 2.53 -7.85 -15.29
CA LYS A 49 1.47 -7.40 -14.37
C LYS A 49 2.02 -6.52 -13.24
N HIS A 50 3.26 -6.76 -12.82
CA HIS A 50 3.95 -5.89 -11.87
C HIS A 50 4.30 -4.55 -12.53
N HIS A 51 4.94 -4.55 -13.70
CA HIS A 51 5.32 -3.33 -14.42
C HIS A 51 4.12 -2.42 -14.71
N MET A 52 2.99 -2.99 -15.14
CA MET A 52 1.76 -2.23 -15.38
C MET A 52 1.25 -1.50 -14.14
N LYS A 53 1.41 -2.13 -12.96
CA LYS A 53 0.91 -1.62 -11.67
C LYS A 53 1.84 -0.56 -11.08
N THR A 54 3.16 -0.75 -11.18
CA THR A 54 4.15 0.11 -10.52
C THR A 54 4.76 1.15 -11.43
N ARG A 55 4.46 1.16 -12.74
CA ARG A 55 5.02 2.17 -13.65
C ARG A 55 4.72 3.60 -13.15
N PRO A 56 5.72 4.50 -13.15
CA PRO A 56 5.50 5.90 -12.80
C PRO A 56 4.45 6.54 -13.71
N ARG A 57 3.51 7.27 -13.11
CA ARG A 57 2.48 8.03 -13.82
C ARG A 57 2.19 9.30 -13.04
N LYS A 58 1.88 10.37 -13.74
CA LYS A 58 1.24 11.55 -13.14
C LYS A 58 -0.25 11.23 -12.95
N SER A 59 -0.74 11.28 -11.71
CA SER A 59 -2.15 11.03 -11.38
C SER A 59 -2.94 12.32 -11.17
N ARG A 60 -2.27 13.40 -10.77
CA ARG A 60 -2.90 14.68 -10.43
C ARG A 60 -3.15 15.50 -11.71
N PRO A 61 -4.39 15.92 -12.01
CA PRO A 61 -4.69 16.74 -13.19
C PRO A 61 -3.85 18.02 -13.25
N SER A 62 -3.57 18.64 -12.10
CA SER A 62 -2.73 19.83 -12.01
C SER A 62 -1.30 19.62 -12.52
N ASP A 63 -0.75 18.40 -12.39
CA ASP A 63 0.61 18.07 -12.86
C ASP A 63 0.61 17.55 -14.31
N ILE A 64 -0.51 16.96 -14.74
CA ILE A 64 -0.72 16.56 -16.14
C ILE A 64 -0.88 17.80 -17.03
N ASN A 65 -1.61 18.82 -16.55
CA ASN A 65 -1.96 20.00 -17.34
C ASN A 65 -0.90 21.11 -17.32
N ARG A 66 0.28 20.88 -16.71
CA ARG A 66 1.39 21.84 -16.75
C ARG A 66 1.90 21.96 -18.18
N ARG A 67 2.10 23.19 -18.63
CA ARG A 67 2.70 23.55 -19.92
C ARG A 67 3.93 24.41 -19.67
N PRO A 68 4.87 24.49 -20.64
CA PRO A 68 5.96 25.46 -20.56
C PRO A 68 5.43 26.88 -20.33
N THR A 69 6.12 27.65 -19.49
CA THR A 69 5.79 29.06 -19.28
C THR A 69 6.04 29.84 -20.57
N VAL A 70 5.05 30.62 -21.01
CA VAL A 70 5.19 31.50 -22.18
C VAL A 70 5.72 32.84 -21.73
N TYR A 71 6.90 33.22 -22.22
CA TYR A 71 7.51 34.53 -22.01
C TYR A 71 7.25 35.45 -23.20
N PRO A 72 7.19 36.79 -22.99
CA PRO A 72 7.15 37.73 -24.10
C PRO A 72 8.44 37.62 -24.94
N PRO A 73 8.35 37.88 -26.26
CA PRO A 73 9.53 37.89 -27.11
C PRO A 73 10.49 38.99 -26.64
N LEU A 74 11.79 38.71 -26.72
CA LEU A 74 12.80 39.70 -26.42
C LEU A 74 12.76 40.83 -27.47
N PRO A 75 13.12 42.06 -27.09
CA PRO A 75 13.37 43.11 -28.07
C PRO A 75 14.50 42.70 -29.03
N PRO A 76 14.57 43.29 -30.23
CA PRO A 76 15.66 43.01 -31.16
C PRO A 76 17.00 43.30 -30.48
N LEU A 77 17.84 42.27 -30.43
CA LEU A 77 19.17 42.36 -29.87
C LEU A 77 20.11 42.99 -30.92
N PRO A 78 21.13 43.76 -30.48
CA PRO A 78 22.17 44.25 -31.38
C PRO A 78 22.95 43.08 -32.01
N PRO A 79 23.65 43.30 -33.13
CA PRO A 79 24.51 42.27 -33.72
C PRO A 79 25.64 41.89 -32.75
N ASP A 80 25.96 40.60 -32.69
CA ASP A 80 27.01 40.07 -31.80
C ASP A 80 28.39 40.67 -32.10
N TRP A 81 28.65 41.02 -33.36
CA TRP A 81 29.85 41.73 -33.79
C TRP A 81 29.59 42.54 -35.06
N THR A 82 30.31 43.64 -35.23
CA THR A 82 30.31 44.46 -36.46
C THR A 82 31.72 44.49 -37.03
N PRO A 83 31.92 44.23 -38.34
CA PRO A 83 33.20 44.48 -38.98
C PRO A 83 33.52 45.98 -38.93
N VAL A 84 34.76 46.31 -38.57
CA VAL A 84 35.32 47.67 -38.59
C VAL A 84 35.72 48.04 -40.02
#